data_AF-A0A1J0KKD7-F1
#
_entry.id   AF-A0A1J0KKD7-F1
#
_cell.length_a   1.000
_cell.length_b   1.000
_cell.length_c   1.000
_cell.angle_alpha   90.00
_cell.angle_beta   90.00
_cell.angle_gamma   90.00
#
_symmetry.space_group_name_H-M   'P 1'
#
loop_
_entity.id
_entity.type
_entity.pdbx_description
1 polymer ?
#
loop_
_entity_poly.entity_id
_entity_poly.type
_entity_poly.pdbx_seq_one_letter_code
_entity_poly.pdbx_strand_id
1 'polypeptide(L)'
;MKFVTSTSILLILLISSSFGLLDPKRFGKKFAALVYRAHRLCKDSTGVTQQLIDGVKVGQFPDNEPSIQYYTFCLWGASGELDDNYKLIKDQLIEYLTEMDLLEDAGTYLSCNENATKLVGVPIHKQFWEMQKCLYKNIPTENFIFF
;
A
#
# COMPACT_ATOMS: atom_id res chain seq x y z
N MET A 1 -21.52 40.14 -19.68
CA MET A 1 -20.10 39.79 -19.46
C MET A 1 -19.93 39.19 -18.06
N LYS A 2 -20.25 37.90 -17.85
CA LYS A 2 -19.96 37.14 -16.60
C LYS A 2 -20.00 35.63 -16.89
N PHE A 3 -18.91 35.05 -17.40
CA PHE A 3 -18.76 33.58 -17.61
C PHE A 3 -17.30 33.13 -17.37
N VAL A 4 -16.62 33.69 -16.37
CA VAL A 4 -15.18 33.40 -16.13
C VAL A 4 -14.88 33.03 -14.67
N THR A 5 -15.89 32.63 -13.89
CA THR A 5 -15.68 32.29 -12.46
C THR A 5 -15.95 30.83 -12.12
N SER A 6 -16.61 30.04 -12.99
CA SER A 6 -16.97 28.65 -12.67
C SER A 6 -15.88 27.62 -13.01
N THR A 7 -15.06 27.88 -14.03
CA THR A 7 -13.99 26.96 -14.47
C THR A 7 -12.79 26.90 -13.52
N SER A 8 -12.53 27.96 -12.74
CA SER A 8 -11.38 28.01 -11.83
C SER A 8 -11.55 27.15 -10.57
N ILE A 9 -12.79 26.96 -10.10
CA ILE A 9 -13.08 26.17 -8.90
C ILE A 9 -12.94 24.67 -9.18
N LEU A 10 -13.31 24.22 -10.38
CA LEU A 10 -13.19 22.82 -10.78
C LEU A 10 -11.72 22.37 -10.88
N LEU A 11 -10.81 23.26 -11.30
CA LEU A 11 -9.38 22.95 -11.39
C LEU A 11 -8.73 22.80 -10.00
N ILE A 12 -9.16 23.58 -9.01
CA ILE A 12 -8.61 23.56 -7.65
C ILE A 12 -8.99 22.25 -6.92
N LEU A 13 -10.19 21.69 -7.20
CA LEU A 13 -10.64 20.41 -6.65
C LEU A 13 -9.90 19.19 -7.25
N LEU A 14 -9.47 19.29 -8.50
CA LEU A 14 -8.66 18.24 -9.16
C LEU A 14 -7.22 18.20 -8.67
N ILE A 15 -6.66 19.33 -8.24
CA ILE A 15 -5.30 19.38 -7.68
C ILE A 15 -5.29 18.87 -6.24
N SER A 16 -6.34 19.15 -5.46
CA SER A 16 -6.44 18.72 -4.05
C SER A 16 -6.71 17.22 -3.88
N SER A 17 -7.18 16.52 -4.91
CA SER A 17 -7.32 15.05 -4.91
C SER A 17 -6.01 14.31 -5.16
N SER A 18 -4.91 15.02 -5.48
CA SER A 18 -3.58 14.40 -5.65
C SER A 18 -2.76 14.31 -4.36
N PHE A 19 -3.24 14.93 -3.28
CA PHE A 19 -2.66 14.78 -1.95
C PHE A 19 -3.54 13.82 -1.14
N GLY A 20 -3.39 12.52 -1.41
CA GLY A 20 -3.70 11.48 -0.44
C GLY A 20 -2.76 11.65 0.76
N LEU A 21 -3.04 12.65 1.60
CA LEU A 21 -2.25 12.95 2.78
C LEU A 21 -2.51 11.81 3.76
N LEU A 22 -1.61 10.82 3.77
CA LEU A 22 -1.54 9.78 4.78
C LEU A 22 -1.59 10.47 6.15
N ASP A 23 -2.65 10.23 6.93
CA ASP A 23 -2.78 10.80 8.26
C ASP A 23 -1.65 10.25 9.13
N PRO A 24 -0.61 11.03 9.46
CA PRO A 24 0.54 10.53 10.20
C PRO A 24 0.13 10.05 11.60
N LYS A 25 -1.04 10.48 12.11
CA LYS A 25 -1.58 10.03 13.40
C LYS A 25 -1.99 8.56 13.37
N ARG A 26 -2.45 8.04 12.22
CA ARG A 26 -2.84 6.63 12.05
C ARG A 26 -1.63 5.69 12.04
N PHE A 27 -0.47 6.20 11.61
CA PHE A 27 0.70 5.39 11.32
C PHE A 27 1.79 5.46 12.40
N GLY A 28 1.57 6.14 13.52
CA GLY A 28 2.65 6.38 14.50
C GLY A 28 3.82 7.19 13.91
N LYS A 29 4.80 7.55 14.75
CA LYS A 29 5.92 8.40 14.29
C LYS A 29 6.92 7.62 13.45
N LYS A 30 7.22 6.37 13.83
CA LYS A 30 8.25 5.55 13.17
C LYS A 30 7.77 5.12 11.79
N PHE A 31 6.56 4.58 11.73
CA PHE A 31 6.01 4.06 10.49
C PHE A 31 5.57 5.17 9.53
N ALA A 32 5.05 6.33 9.99
CA ALA A 32 4.77 7.45 9.08
C ALA A 32 5.97 7.90 8.23
N ALA A 33 7.17 8.04 8.82
CA ALA A 33 8.36 8.46 8.08
C ALA A 33 8.82 7.40 7.05
N LEU A 34 8.73 6.13 7.41
CA LEU A 34 9.01 4.99 6.53
C LEU A 34 8.06 4.99 5.33
N VAL A 35 6.77 5.14 5.60
CA VAL A 35 5.69 5.17 4.62
C VAL A 35 5.88 6.27 3.57
N TYR A 36 6.17 7.51 3.99
CA TYR A 36 6.41 8.60 3.04
C TYR A 36 7.62 8.34 2.13
N ARG A 37 8.68 7.74 2.68
CA ARG A 37 9.89 7.40 1.92
C ARG A 37 9.63 6.25 0.95
N ALA A 38 9.01 5.17 1.42
CA ALA A 38 8.69 3.99 0.62
C ALA A 38 7.74 4.33 -0.52
N HIS A 39 6.66 5.06 -0.26
CA HIS A 39 5.71 5.51 -1.28
C HIS A 39 6.42 6.27 -2.41
N ARG A 40 7.22 7.28 -2.08
CA ARG A 40 7.94 8.08 -3.08
C ARG A 40 8.90 7.23 -3.90
N LEU A 41 9.76 6.46 -3.23
CA LEU A 41 10.73 5.59 -3.88
C LEU A 41 10.05 4.62 -4.85
N CYS A 42 9.00 3.95 -4.40
CA CYS A 42 8.34 2.92 -5.19
C CYS A 42 7.53 3.50 -6.34
N LYS A 43 6.88 4.64 -6.13
CA LYS A 43 6.19 5.36 -7.21
C LYS A 43 7.16 5.79 -8.31
N ASP A 44 8.28 6.40 -7.93
CA ASP A 44 9.31 6.85 -8.87
C ASP A 44 9.97 5.68 -9.62
N SER A 45 10.21 4.56 -8.92
CA SER A 45 10.89 3.38 -9.50
C SER A 45 10.00 2.57 -10.45
N THR A 46 8.68 2.60 -10.27
CA THR A 46 7.74 1.75 -11.01
C THR A 46 6.90 2.51 -12.02
N GLY A 47 6.85 3.84 -11.91
CA GLY A 47 5.99 4.69 -12.74
C GLY A 47 4.50 4.48 -12.50
N VAL A 48 4.10 3.88 -11.37
CA VAL A 48 2.67 3.66 -11.07
C VAL A 48 1.92 4.99 -10.94
N THR A 49 0.71 5.04 -11.47
CA THR A 49 -0.13 6.24 -11.37
C THR A 49 -0.81 6.31 -10.00
N GLN A 50 -1.06 7.52 -9.52
CA GLN A 50 -1.81 7.70 -8.26
C GLN A 50 -3.22 7.10 -8.37
N GLN A 51 -3.83 7.11 -9.56
CA GLN A 51 -5.14 6.52 -9.80
C GLN A 51 -5.18 5.02 -9.52
N LEU A 52 -4.17 4.26 -9.98
CA LEU A 52 -4.09 2.82 -9.71
C LEU A 52 -3.90 2.54 -8.21
N ILE A 53 -3.07 3.37 -7.57
CA ILE A 53 -2.80 3.30 -6.15
C ILE A 53 -4.08 3.54 -5.33
N ASP A 54 -4.83 4.60 -5.65
CA ASP A 54 -6.08 4.93 -4.97
C ASP A 54 -7.18 3.90 -5.25
N GLY A 55 -7.15 3.25 -6.42
CA GLY A 55 -8.01 2.11 -6.73
C GLY A 55 -7.80 0.94 -5.77
N VAL A 56 -6.56 0.59 -5.45
CA VAL A 56 -6.26 -0.52 -4.51
C VAL A 56 -6.76 -0.22 -3.11
N LYS A 57 -6.70 1.04 -2.65
CA LYS A 57 -7.25 1.44 -1.33
C LYS A 57 -8.73 1.11 -1.17
N VAL A 58 -9.47 1.08 -2.28
CA VAL A 58 -10.91 0.78 -2.32
C VAL A 58 -11.20 -0.61 -2.92
N GLY A 59 -10.20 -1.49 -2.98
CA GLY A 59 -10.36 -2.88 -3.37
C GLY A 59 -10.31 -3.16 -4.87
N GLN A 60 -9.80 -2.24 -5.68
CA GLN A 60 -9.58 -2.49 -7.11
C GLN A 60 -8.20 -3.10 -7.34
N PHE A 61 -8.17 -4.34 -7.83
CA PHE A 61 -6.93 -5.07 -8.10
C PHE A 61 -6.81 -5.39 -9.60
N PRO A 62 -6.27 -4.47 -10.42
CA PRO A 62 -6.12 -4.69 -11.86
C PRO A 62 -4.95 -5.65 -12.14
N ASP A 63 -5.24 -6.93 -12.30
CA ASP A 63 -4.25 -7.99 -12.55
C ASP A 63 -3.48 -7.82 -13.88
N ASN A 64 -4.00 -6.98 -14.78
CA ASN A 64 -3.40 -6.65 -16.08
C ASN A 64 -2.42 -5.46 -16.03
N GLU A 65 -2.23 -4.81 -14.86
CA GLU A 65 -1.38 -3.63 -14.69
C GLU A 65 -0.09 -3.98 -13.91
N PRO A 66 1.06 -4.20 -14.56
CA PRO A 66 2.27 -4.62 -13.86
C PRO A 66 2.83 -3.56 -12.91
N SER A 67 2.65 -2.26 -13.21
CA SER A 67 3.23 -1.16 -12.43
C SER A 67 2.74 -1.15 -10.99
N ILE A 68 1.45 -1.41 -10.74
CA ILE A 68 0.89 -1.49 -9.38
C ILE A 68 1.32 -2.76 -8.63
N GLN A 69 1.58 -3.85 -9.34
CA GLN A 69 2.09 -5.09 -8.75
C GLN A 69 3.55 -4.93 -8.30
N TYR A 70 4.39 -4.34 -9.15
CA TYR A 70 5.76 -3.99 -8.79
C TYR A 70 5.82 -2.94 -7.69
N TYR A 71 4.92 -1.96 -7.71
CA TYR A 71 4.80 -0.96 -6.65
C TYR A 71 4.47 -1.62 -5.31
N THR A 72 3.46 -2.49 -5.27
CA THR A 72 3.10 -3.28 -4.08
C THR A 72 4.30 -4.05 -3.55
N PHE A 73 5.02 -4.77 -4.41
CA PHE A 73 6.22 -5.51 -3.99
C PHE A 73 7.34 -4.59 -3.48
N CYS A 74 7.58 -3.47 -4.16
CA CYS A 74 8.58 -2.49 -3.73
C CYS A 74 8.27 -1.96 -2.34
N LEU A 75 7.00 -1.71 -2.00
CA LEU A 75 6.62 -1.20 -0.68
C LEU A 75 6.97 -2.18 0.43
N TRP A 76 6.66 -3.47 0.23
CA TRP A 76 7.02 -4.54 1.16
C TRP A 76 8.54 -4.69 1.31
N GLY A 77 9.30 -4.52 0.22
CA GLY A 77 10.77 -4.51 0.29
C GLY A 77 11.33 -3.27 0.99
N ALA A 78 10.76 -2.10 0.71
CA ALA A 78 11.22 -0.82 1.23
C ALA A 78 10.83 -0.59 2.70
N SER A 79 9.83 -1.30 3.23
CA SER A 79 9.46 -1.26 4.65
C SER A 79 10.51 -1.94 5.54
N GLY A 80 11.34 -2.81 4.97
CA GLY A 80 12.34 -3.60 5.70
C GLY A 80 11.76 -4.81 6.42
N GLU A 81 10.46 -5.08 6.26
CA GLU A 81 9.74 -6.16 6.96
C GLU A 81 10.00 -7.54 6.38
N LEU A 82 10.81 -7.68 5.33
CA LEU A 82 11.08 -8.95 4.66
C LEU A 82 12.48 -9.48 4.99
N ASP A 83 12.57 -10.78 5.20
CA ASP A 83 13.85 -11.51 5.22
C ASP A 83 14.35 -11.84 3.79
N ASP A 84 15.52 -12.48 3.70
CA ASP A 84 16.13 -12.87 2.43
C ASP A 84 15.31 -13.90 1.62
N ASN A 85 14.31 -14.53 2.25
CA ASN A 85 13.38 -15.47 1.64
C ASN A 85 11.99 -14.86 1.37
N TYR A 86 11.88 -13.53 1.45
CA TYR A 86 10.64 -12.77 1.28
C TYR A 86 9.55 -13.13 2.30
N LYS A 87 9.94 -13.62 3.47
CA LYS A 87 9.03 -13.85 4.60
C LYS A 87 8.97 -12.61 5.47
N LEU A 88 7.80 -12.34 6.02
CA LEU A 88 7.64 -11.26 6.99
C LEU A 88 8.45 -11.56 8.26
N ILE A 89 9.28 -10.61 8.67
CA ILE A 89 9.99 -10.61 9.96
C ILE A 89 8.96 -10.29 11.04
N LYS A 90 8.48 -11.33 11.71
CA LYS A 90 7.38 -11.28 12.68
C LYS A 90 7.54 -10.17 13.72
N ASP A 91 8.72 -10.00 14.28
CA ASP A 91 8.95 -9.02 15.35
C ASP A 91 8.81 -7.58 14.86
N GLN A 92 9.27 -7.30 13.63
CA GLN A 92 9.12 -5.97 13.01
C GLN A 92 7.67 -5.68 12.66
N LEU A 93 6.97 -6.67 12.09
CA LEU A 93 5.54 -6.57 11.79
C LEU A 93 4.74 -6.26 13.07
N ILE A 94 4.99 -6.99 14.16
CA ILE A 94 4.33 -6.77 15.45
C ILE A 94 4.61 -5.36 15.98
N GLU A 95 5.86 -4.90 15.89
CA GLU A 95 6.23 -3.54 16.32
C GLU A 95 5.43 -2.48 15.56
N TYR A 96 5.38 -2.56 14.22
CA TYR A 96 4.65 -1.59 13.41
C TYR A 96 3.13 -1.64 13.63
N LEU A 97 2.54 -2.84 13.66
CA LEU A 97 1.11 -2.99 13.92
C LEU A 97 0.72 -2.52 15.33
N THR A 98 1.59 -2.68 16.33
CA THR A 98 1.36 -2.16 17.69
C THR A 98 1.36 -0.63 17.70
N GLU A 99 2.27 0.03 16.98
CA GLU A 99 2.26 1.50 16.85
C GLU A 99 0.99 2.04 16.18
N MET A 100 0.33 1.22 15.38
CA MET A 100 -0.89 1.57 14.64
C MET A 100 -2.20 1.15 15.33
N ASP A 101 -2.12 0.46 16.47
CA ASP A 101 -3.28 -0.16 17.15
C ASP A 101 -3.98 -1.22 16.26
N LEU A 102 -3.18 -2.05 15.58
CA LEU A 102 -3.61 -3.08 14.61
C LEU A 102 -3.00 -4.46 14.89
N LEU A 103 -2.56 -4.71 16.13
CA LEU A 103 -1.84 -5.94 16.48
C LEU A 103 -2.66 -7.22 16.23
N GLU A 104 -3.98 -7.13 16.36
CA GLU A 104 -4.92 -8.21 16.09
C GLU A 104 -4.84 -8.74 14.65
N ASP A 105 -4.42 -7.90 13.69
CA ASP A 105 -4.32 -8.26 12.28
C ASP A 105 -3.03 -9.03 11.96
N ALA A 106 -2.05 -9.07 12.87
CA ALA A 106 -0.72 -9.65 12.62
C ALA A 106 -0.78 -11.11 12.13
N GLY A 107 -1.73 -11.91 12.64
CA GLY A 107 -1.93 -13.30 12.19
C GLY A 107 -2.37 -13.39 10.72
N THR A 108 -3.19 -12.44 10.28
CA THR A 108 -3.64 -12.34 8.88
C THR A 108 -2.48 -11.96 7.96
N TYR A 109 -1.64 -11.00 8.36
CA TYR A 109 -0.44 -10.64 7.60
C TYR A 109 0.52 -11.82 7.42
N LEU A 110 0.83 -12.54 8.50
CA LEU A 110 1.72 -13.70 8.46
C LEU A 110 1.17 -14.82 7.57
N SER A 111 -0.13 -15.15 7.72
CA SER A 111 -0.76 -16.23 6.94
C SER A 111 -0.89 -15.86 5.45
N CYS A 112 -1.23 -14.62 5.12
CA CYS A 112 -1.27 -14.15 3.73
C CYS A 112 0.11 -14.17 3.07
N ASN A 113 1.17 -13.73 3.78
CA ASN A 113 2.54 -13.81 3.27
C ASN A 113 2.98 -15.28 3.07
N GLU A 114 2.70 -16.16 4.04
CA GLU A 114 3.06 -17.57 3.94
C GLU A 114 2.39 -18.25 2.73
N ASN A 115 1.11 -17.98 2.49
CA ASN A 115 0.38 -18.54 1.35
C ASN A 115 0.88 -17.99 0.01
N ALA A 116 1.10 -16.68 -0.07
CA ALA A 116 1.60 -16.02 -1.28
C ALA A 116 2.98 -16.55 -1.70
N THR A 117 3.90 -16.70 -0.75
CA THR A 117 5.28 -17.14 -1.00
C THR A 117 5.39 -18.63 -1.31
N LYS A 118 4.31 -19.42 -1.14
CA LYS A 118 4.22 -20.83 -1.56
C LYS A 118 3.74 -21.01 -3.01
N LEU A 119 3.37 -19.92 -3.71
CA LEU A 119 2.90 -19.99 -5.09
C LEU A 119 4.04 -20.30 -6.07
N VAL A 120 4.28 -21.60 -6.30
CA VAL A 120 5.33 -22.11 -7.19
C VAL A 120 5.11 -21.63 -8.63
N GLY A 121 6.18 -21.14 -9.27
CA GLY A 121 6.16 -20.65 -10.65
C GLY A 121 5.55 -19.26 -10.84
N VAL A 122 5.08 -18.62 -9.77
CA VAL A 122 4.57 -17.24 -9.79
C VAL A 122 5.72 -16.27 -9.49
N PRO A 123 5.97 -15.24 -10.33
CA PRO A 123 6.96 -14.22 -10.05
C PRO A 123 6.73 -13.51 -8.71
N ILE A 124 7.80 -13.14 -8.00
CA ILE A 124 7.71 -12.60 -6.63
C ILE A 124 6.77 -11.39 -6.51
N HIS A 125 6.80 -10.46 -7.46
CA HIS A 125 5.90 -9.29 -7.44
C HIS A 125 4.43 -9.69 -7.52
N LYS A 126 4.10 -10.77 -8.24
CA LYS A 126 2.74 -11.32 -8.30
C LYS A 126 2.38 -12.09 -7.04
N GLN A 127 3.33 -12.75 -6.39
CA GLN A 127 3.09 -13.35 -5.08
C GLN A 127 2.68 -12.28 -4.07
N PHE A 128 3.41 -11.16 -3.99
CA PHE A 128 3.04 -10.04 -3.11
C PHE A 128 1.75 -9.33 -3.54
N TRP A 129 1.40 -9.37 -4.82
CA TRP A 129 0.10 -8.93 -5.29
C TRP A 129 -1.04 -9.81 -4.77
N GLU A 130 -0.87 -11.14 -4.79
CA GLU A 130 -1.82 -12.08 -4.16
C GLU A 130 -1.88 -11.90 -2.64
N MET A 131 -0.74 -11.63 -2.00
CA MET A 131 -0.69 -11.28 -0.58
C MET A 131 -1.53 -10.03 -0.29
N GLN A 132 -1.41 -8.97 -1.09
CA GLN A 132 -2.18 -7.74 -0.89
C GLN A 132 -3.68 -7.96 -1.06
N LYS A 133 -4.09 -8.78 -2.04
CA LYS A 133 -5.49 -9.21 -2.21
C LYS A 133 -5.99 -10.01 -1.01
N CYS A 134 -5.15 -10.90 -0.48
CA CYS A 134 -5.45 -11.67 0.73
C CYS A 134 -5.66 -10.75 1.95
N LEU A 135 -4.82 -9.74 2.14
CA LEU A 135 -4.97 -8.76 3.21
C LEU A 135 -6.30 -8.04 3.10
N TYR A 136 -6.57 -7.40 1.97
CA TYR A 136 -7.82 -6.64 1.75
C TYR A 136 -9.08 -7.47 2.03
N LYS A 137 -9.04 -8.77 1.72
CA LYS A 137 -10.16 -9.68 1.94
C LYS A 137 -10.39 -10.05 3.41
N ASN A 138 -9.33 -10.08 4.22
CA ASN A 138 -9.36 -10.71 5.55
C ASN A 138 -9.10 -9.76 6.72
N ILE A 139 -8.69 -8.52 6.47
CA ILE A 139 -8.60 -7.47 7.50
C ILE A 139 -9.76 -6.47 7.33
N PRO A 140 -10.24 -5.84 8.42
CA PRO A 140 -11.23 -4.78 8.31
C PRO A 140 -10.77 -3.70 7.32
N THR A 141 -11.68 -3.19 6.49
CA THR A 141 -11.34 -2.23 5.42
C THR A 141 -10.69 -0.96 5.99
N GLU A 142 -11.13 -0.52 7.16
CA GLU A 142 -10.56 0.60 7.91
C GLU A 142 -9.13 0.35 8.38
N ASN A 143 -8.76 -0.91 8.59
CA ASN A 143 -7.43 -1.36 8.99
C ASN A 143 -6.52 -1.63 7.78
N PHE A 144 -7.09 -1.77 6.58
CA PHE A 144 -6.30 -2.01 5.37
C PHE A 144 -5.31 -0.87 5.10
N ILE A 145 -4.03 -1.24 4.99
CA ILE A 145 -2.92 -0.32 4.77
C ILE A 145 -2.53 -0.35 3.30
N PHE A 146 -2.68 0.80 2.64
CA PHE A 146 -2.13 1.07 1.33
C PHE A 146 -1.91 2.58 1.15
N PHE A 147 -0.82 2.96 0.48
CA PHE A 147 -0.32 4.35 0.43
C PHE A 147 -1.00 5.18 -0.62
#